data_AF-A0A9N7MQE2-F1
#
_entry.id   AF-A0A9N7MQE2-F1
#
_cell.length_a   1.000
_cell.length_b   1.000
_cell.length_c   1.000
_cell.angle_alpha   90.00
_cell.angle_beta   90.00
_cell.angle_gamma   90.00
#
_symmetry.space_group_name_H-M   'P 1'
#
loop_
_entity.id
_entity.type
_entity.pdbx_description
1 polymer ?
#
loop_
_entity_poly.entity_id
_entity_poly.type
_entity_poly.pdbx_seq_one_letter_code
_entity_poly.pdbx_strand_id
1 'polypeptide(L)' 'MTKAARTARDSLDLVFHMSNLLDAGLDRHTISILMALCEMGVNPESLAAVVKELRREPPHSPDSGAPPS' A
#
# COMPACT_ATOMS: atom_id res chain seq x y z
N MET A 1 7.64 -24.35 -8.29
CA MET A 1 7.71 -22.94 -7.82
C MET A 1 9.17 -22.50 -7.93
N THR A 2 9.46 -21.50 -8.76
CA THR A 2 10.83 -21.02 -9.01
C THR A 2 11.40 -20.31 -7.76
N LYS A 3 12.72 -20.37 -7.58
CA LYS A 3 13.42 -19.72 -6.44
C LYS A 3 13.08 -18.23 -6.32
N ALA A 4 12.96 -17.53 -7.45
CA ALA A 4 12.58 -16.12 -7.52
C ALA A 4 11.21 -15.83 -6.89
N ALA A 5 10.20 -16.67 -7.15
CA ALA A 5 8.86 -16.49 -6.60
C ALA A 5 8.81 -16.69 -5.07
N ARG A 6 9.68 -17.56 -4.52
CA ARG A 6 9.84 -17.69 -3.06
C ARG A 6 10.49 -16.45 -2.47
N THR A 7 11.61 -15.99 -3.05
CA THR A 7 12.30 -14.80 -2.57
C THR A 7 11.41 -13.56 -2.58
N ALA A 8 10.61 -13.36 -3.63
CA ALA A 8 9.66 -12.25 -3.69
C ALA A 8 8.61 -12.33 -2.57
N ARG A 9 8.07 -13.52 -2.29
CA ARG A 9 7.09 -13.70 -1.22
C ARG A 9 7.69 -13.50 0.17
N ASP A 10 8.88 -14.06 0.41
CA ASP A 10 9.59 -13.89 1.69
C ASP A 10 9.94 -12.41 1.93
N SER A 11 10.33 -11.69 0.87
CA SER A 11 10.58 -10.24 0.94
C SER A 11 9.31 -9.46 1.27
N LEU A 12 8.19 -9.78 0.63
CA LEU A 12 6.90 -9.14 0.91
C LEU A 12 6.45 -9.37 2.36
N ASP A 13 6.59 -10.60 2.85
CA ASP A 13 6.24 -10.96 4.23
C ASP A 13 7.12 -10.24 5.25
N LEU A 14 8.43 -10.11 4.98
CA LEU A 14 9.34 -9.36 5.82
C LEU A 14 8.96 -7.87 5.91
N VAL A 15 8.68 -7.23 4.77
CA VAL A 15 8.30 -5.82 4.72
C VAL A 15 6.95 -5.59 5.41
N PHE A 16 6.00 -6.51 5.25
CA PHE A 16 4.73 -6.46 5.98
C PHE A 16 4.93 -6.56 7.49
N HIS A 17 5.82 -7.43 7.96
CA HIS A 17 6.14 -7.53 9.37
C HIS A 17 6.77 -6.23 9.91
N MET A 18 7.69 -5.62 9.15
CA MET A 18 8.28 -4.32 9.49
C MET A 18 7.22 -3.21 9.55
N SER A 19 6.29 -3.16 8.58
CA SER A 19 5.17 -2.21 8.55
C SER A 19 4.30 -2.30 9.80
N ASN A 20 3.99 -3.51 10.24
CA ASN A 20 3.19 -3.72 11.45
C ASN A 20 3.95 -3.32 12.72
N LEU A 21 5.25 -3.61 12.81
CA LEU A 21 6.08 -3.19 13.94
C LEU A 21 6.17 -1.67 14.08
N LEU A 22 6.17 -0.96 12.95
CA LEU A 22 6.24 0.51 12.89
C LEU A 22 4.86 1.18 12.97
N ASP A 23 3.79 0.39 13.12
CA ASP A 23 2.39 0.86 13.05
C ASP A 23 2.12 1.72 11.80
N ALA A 24 2.77 1.39 10.67
CA ALA A 24 2.61 2.14 9.44
C ALA A 24 1.19 2.00 8.84
N GLY A 25 0.44 0.98 9.27
CA GLY A 25 -0.94 0.74 8.84
C GLY A 25 -1.08 0.48 7.34
N LEU A 26 -0.12 -0.24 6.75
CA LEU A 26 -0.13 -0.62 5.34
C LEU A 26 -0.48 -2.11 5.19
N ASP A 27 -1.50 -2.41 4.38
CA ASP A 27 -1.88 -3.76 4.02
C ASP A 27 -0.88 -4.42 3.06
N ARG A 28 -0.84 -5.76 3.06
CA ARG A 28 0.00 -6.56 2.13
C ARG A 28 -0.19 -6.16 0.67
N HIS A 29 -1.42 -5.86 0.26
CA HIS A 29 -1.71 -5.45 -1.11
C HIS A 29 -1.05 -4.10 -1.44
N THR A 30 -1.18 -3.12 -0.55
CA THR A 30 -0.53 -1.81 -0.68
C THR A 30 0.98 -1.98 -0.76
N ILE A 31 1.59 -2.74 0.14
CA ILE A 31 3.04 -2.99 0.13
C ILE A 31 3.49 -3.62 -1.20
N SER A 32 2.73 -4.60 -1.72
CA SER A 32 3.04 -5.21 -3.01
C SER A 32 3.05 -4.19 -4.15
N ILE A 33 2.09 -3.23 -4.16
CA ILE A 33 2.05 -2.17 -5.16
C ILE A 33 3.24 -1.22 -4.97
N LEU A 34 3.53 -0.81 -3.73
CA LEU A 34 4.64 0.10 -3.43
C LEU A 34 5.99 -0.50 -3.84
N MET A 35 6.20 -1.80 -3.61
CA MET A 35 7.39 -2.51 -4.06
C MET A 35 7.52 -2.49 -5.58
N ALA A 36 6.44 -2.78 -6.32
CA ALA A 36 6.44 -2.73 -7.79
C ALA A 36 6.73 -1.32 -8.33
N LEU A 37 6.20 -0.27 -7.67
CA LEU A 37 6.49 1.12 -8.03
C LEU A 37 7.98 1.45 -7.80
N CYS A 38 8.55 1.03 -6.66
CA CYS A 38 9.98 1.18 -6.39
C CYS A 38 10.85 0.42 -7.39
N GLU A 39 10.44 -0.78 -7.81
CA GLU A 39 11.14 -1.57 -8.85
C GLU A 39 11.15 -0.86 -10.22
N MET A 40 10.14 -0.02 -10.51
CA MET A 40 10.10 0.84 -11.70
C MET A 40 10.95 2.11 -11.57
N GLY A 41 11.64 2.31 -10.45
CA GLY A 41 12.50 3.47 -10.20
C GLY A 41 11.78 4.66 -9.57
N VAL A 42 10.57 4.49 -9.06
CA VAL A 42 9.87 5.53 -8.30
C VAL A 42 10.59 5.76 -6.97
N ASN A 43 10.79 7.04 -6.61
CA ASN A 43 11.43 7.40 -5.35
C ASN A 43 10.55 7.01 -4.14
N PRO A 44 11.04 6.18 -3.18
CA PRO A 44 10.24 5.74 -2.04
C PRO A 44 9.78 6.88 -1.13
N GLU A 45 10.56 7.96 -0.98
CA GLU A 45 10.16 9.09 -0.11
C GLU A 45 9.00 9.87 -0.73
N SER A 46 9.03 10.09 -2.05
CA SER A 46 7.94 10.73 -2.79
C SER A 46 6.68 9.87 -2.74
N LEU A 47 6.83 8.56 -2.89
CA LEU A 47 5.73 7.61 -2.81
C LEU A 47 5.09 7.61 -1.40
N ALA A 48 5.90 7.68 -0.35
CA ALA A 48 5.42 7.78 1.03
C ALA A 48 4.60 9.06 1.27
N ALA A 49 4.99 10.19 0.67
CA ALA A 49 4.21 11.42 0.74
C ALA A 49 2.84 11.27 0.07
N VAL A 50 2.79 10.70 -1.14
CA VAL A 50 1.53 10.45 -1.86
C VAL A 50 0.61 9.50 -1.10
N VAL A 51 1.14 8.41 -0.54
CA VAL A 51 0.35 7.45 0.26
C VAL A 51 -0.24 8.11 1.50
N LYS A 52 0.52 8.99 2.18
CA LYS A 52 0.01 9.75 3.34
C LYS A 52 -1.13 10.68 2.96
N GLU A 53 -1.02 11.37 1.83
CA GLU A 53 -2.07 12.27 1.35
C GLU A 53 -3.32 11.50 0.89
N LEU A 54 -3.16 10.38 0.16
CA LEU A 54 -4.28 9.51 -0.23
C LEU A 54 -5.05 8.94 0.96
N ARG A 55 -4.36 8.63 2.08
CA ARG A 55 -5.01 8.14 3.31
C ARG A 55 -5.71 9.25 4.10
N ARG A 56 -5.37 10.52 3.86
CA ARG A 56 -6.06 11.68 4.44
C ARG A 56 -7.35 11.99 3.72
N GLU A 57 -7.42 11.66 2.43
CA GLU A 57 -8.67 11.79 1.68
C GLU A 57 -9.65 10.74 2.21
N PRO A 58 -10.85 11.14 2.70
CA PRO A 58 -11.85 10.17 3.12
C PRO A 58 -12.22 9.29 1.92
N PRO A 59 -12.53 8.00 2.12
CA PRO A 59 -13.07 7.18 1.04
C PRO A 59 -14.26 7.94 0.48
N HIS A 60 -14.19 8.30 -0.80
CA HIS A 60 -15.21 9.08 -1.48
C HIS A 60 -16.55 8.38 -1.23
N SER A 61 -17.36 8.94 -0.32
CA SER A 61 -18.69 8.43 -0.02
C SER A 61 -19.41 8.42 -1.37
N PRO A 62 -19.87 7.27 -1.89
CA PRO A 62 -20.78 7.31 -3.01
C PRO A 62 -21.99 8.10 -2.51
N ASP A 63 -22.14 9.27 -3.12
CA ASP A 63 -23.24 10.21 -3.04
C ASP A 63 -24.49 9.54 -2.47
N SER A 64 -24.84 9.94 -1.24
CA SER A 64 -26.10 9.58 -0.60
C SER A 64 -27.23 10.23 -1.40
N GLY A 65 -27.66 9.55 -2.46
CA GLY A 65 -28.90 9.81 -3.16
C GLY A 65 -30.09 9.37 -2.30
N ALA A 66 -30.31 10.06 -1.17
CA ALA A 66 -31.57 10.02 -0.45
C ALA A 66 -32.43 11.20 -0.92
N PRO A 67 -33.51 11.00 -1.71
CA PRO A 67 -34.49 12.05 -1.91
C PRO A 67 -35.32 12.21 -0.63
N PRO A 68 -35.61 13.44 -0.18
CA PRO A 68 -36.54 13.65 0.93
C PRO A 68 -37.95 13.22 0.53
N SER A 69 -38.63 12.46 1.39
CA SER A 69 -40.07 12.17 1.34
C SER A 69 -40.66 12.31 2.74
#